data_AF-A0A7Z0PV30-F1
#
_entry.id   AF-A0A7Z0PV30-F1
#
_cell.length_a   1.000
_cell.length_b   1.000
_cell.length_c   1.000
_cell.angle_alpha   90.00
_cell.angle_beta   90.00
_cell.angle_gamma   90.00
#
_symmetry.space_group_name_H-M   'P 1'
#
loop_
_entity.id
_entity.type
_entity.pdbx_description
1 polymer ?
#
loop_
_entity_poly.entity_id
_entity_poly.type
_entity_poly.pdbx_seq_one_letter_code
_entity_poly.pdbx_strand_id
1 'polypeptide(L)'
;MADTTETSANLLSLVPKAAGKQTMKDFKSDQEVRWCPGCGDYAILAAVQGFMPELGLAKENIVFVSGIGCSSRFPYYMNTYGMHSIHGRAPAIATGLATSRRDLSVWVVTGDGDALSIGGNHLIHALRRNVNLKILLFNNRIYGLTKGQYSPTSEIGKITKSTPMGSLDAPFNPVSLALGAEATFVARTVDSDRKHLTEVLRQAAAHEGTALVEIYQNCNIFNDGAFDVIKDREQAQEAVIRLEHGQPIRFGVDDAKGVVRDPVSGDLVVVDVTPENEADVLVHDAHAASPTTAFALSRLADPDTLHHTPIGVLRSVGRPVYDTLMARQLEDAVERQGTGDLGALLAGSDTWTVAG
;
A
#
# COMPACT_ATOMS: atom_id res chain seq x y z
N MET A 1 -12.10 4.49 -32.14
CA MET A 1 -11.33 5.50 -31.37
C MET A 1 -12.33 6.55 -30.95
N ALA A 2 -12.98 6.34 -29.79
CA ALA A 2 -13.77 7.37 -29.16
C ALA A 2 -12.82 8.20 -28.31
N ASP A 3 -12.93 9.51 -28.46
CA ASP A 3 -12.16 10.54 -27.79
C ASP A 3 -12.39 10.46 -26.27
N THR A 4 -11.38 10.01 -25.51
CA THR A 4 -11.46 9.80 -24.05
C THR A 4 -10.93 10.98 -23.25
N THR A 5 -11.02 12.21 -23.77
CA THR A 5 -10.71 13.42 -23.00
C THR A 5 -11.91 13.92 -22.19
N GLU A 6 -12.64 12.99 -21.55
CA GLU A 6 -13.39 13.34 -20.34
C GLU A 6 -12.32 13.54 -19.26
N THR A 7 -12.02 14.78 -18.91
CA THR A 7 -11.22 15.12 -17.72
C THR A 7 -11.75 14.30 -16.55
N SER A 8 -11.00 13.27 -16.11
CA SER A 8 -11.45 12.39 -15.03
C SER A 8 -11.63 13.26 -13.79
N ALA A 9 -12.89 13.40 -13.37
CA ALA A 9 -13.18 14.05 -12.11
C ALA A 9 -12.52 13.22 -11.01
N ASN A 10 -11.59 13.82 -10.27
CA ASN A 10 -10.88 13.22 -9.13
C ASN A 10 -11.85 12.37 -8.29
N LEU A 11 -11.60 11.07 -8.11
CA LEU A 11 -12.52 10.17 -7.38
C LEU A 11 -12.83 10.63 -5.94
N LEU A 12 -11.93 11.37 -5.28
CA LEU A 12 -12.21 11.99 -3.98
C LEU A 12 -13.25 13.11 -4.02
N SER A 13 -13.62 13.60 -5.20
CA SER A 13 -14.71 14.56 -5.40
C SER A 13 -16.09 13.93 -5.23
N LEU A 14 -16.20 12.61 -5.40
CA LEU A 14 -17.44 11.85 -5.14
C LEU A 14 -17.70 11.66 -3.64
N VAL A 15 -16.68 11.85 -2.81
CA VAL A 15 -16.75 11.64 -1.37
C VAL A 15 -17.21 12.93 -0.67
N PRO A 16 -18.30 12.89 0.13
CA PRO A 16 -18.80 14.04 0.85
C PRO A 16 -17.73 14.73 1.71
N LYS A 17 -17.73 16.07 1.67
CA LYS A 17 -16.79 16.92 2.42
C LYS A 17 -17.28 17.17 3.84
N ALA A 18 -16.34 17.44 4.74
CA ALA A 18 -16.65 17.84 6.10
C ALA A 18 -17.35 19.21 6.12
N ALA A 19 -18.30 19.39 7.04
CA ALA A 19 -19.02 20.66 7.20
C ALA A 19 -18.15 21.81 7.74
N GLY A 20 -16.95 21.51 8.27
CA GLY A 20 -16.04 22.49 8.83
C GLY A 20 -14.61 21.96 8.96
N LYS A 21 -13.72 22.81 9.47
CA LYS A 21 -12.31 22.46 9.67
C LYS A 21 -12.18 21.32 10.68
N GLN A 22 -11.49 20.26 10.28
CA GLN A 22 -11.16 19.12 11.13
C GLN A 22 -9.71 19.22 11.64
N THR A 23 -9.42 18.47 12.69
CA THR A 23 -8.11 18.35 13.32
C THR A 23 -7.76 16.89 13.58
N MET A 24 -6.50 16.60 13.90
CA MET A 24 -6.06 15.25 14.30
C MET A 24 -6.93 14.65 15.41
N LYS A 25 -7.41 15.48 16.36
CA LYS A 25 -8.24 15.02 17.49
C LYS A 25 -9.56 14.43 17.02
N ASP A 26 -10.13 14.94 15.92
CA ASP A 26 -11.41 14.48 15.40
C ASP A 26 -11.34 13.05 14.84
N PHE A 27 -10.13 12.59 14.46
CA PHE A 27 -9.86 11.25 13.94
C PHE A 27 -9.34 10.27 14.98
N LYS A 28 -9.12 10.70 16.23
CA LYS A 28 -8.77 9.81 17.35
C LYS A 28 -10.03 9.23 17.97
N SER A 29 -10.10 7.90 18.07
CA SER A 29 -11.16 7.27 18.87
C SER A 29 -10.89 7.42 20.37
N ASP A 30 -11.88 7.06 21.19
CA ASP A 30 -11.78 7.00 22.65
C ASP A 30 -11.15 5.69 23.15
N GLN A 31 -10.75 4.79 22.25
CA GLN A 31 -10.19 3.50 22.59
C GLN A 31 -8.72 3.60 22.97
N GLU A 32 -8.35 2.90 24.04
CA GLU A 32 -6.95 2.77 24.45
C GLU A 32 -6.14 1.94 23.43
N VAL A 33 -5.01 2.49 23.00
CA VAL A 33 -4.09 1.80 22.08
C VAL A 33 -3.33 0.71 22.83
N ARG A 34 -3.47 -0.55 22.38
CA ARG A 34 -2.96 -1.75 23.06
C ARG A 34 -1.74 -2.36 22.36
N TRP A 35 -0.95 -1.55 21.68
CA TRP A 35 0.33 -1.99 21.12
C TRP A 35 1.44 -1.93 22.17
N CYS A 36 2.53 -2.65 21.95
CA CYS A 36 3.68 -2.60 22.85
C CYS A 36 4.29 -1.19 22.88
N PRO A 37 4.74 -0.68 24.04
CA PRO A 37 5.46 0.59 24.10
C PRO A 37 6.64 0.63 23.11
N GLY A 38 6.68 1.68 22.30
CA GLY A 38 7.69 1.87 21.26
C GLY A 38 7.41 1.19 19.92
N CYS A 39 6.31 0.42 19.78
CA CYS A 39 5.91 -0.18 18.51
C CYS A 39 5.77 0.87 17.40
N GLY A 40 6.28 0.55 16.20
CA GLY A 40 6.15 1.40 15.01
C GLY A 40 4.71 1.78 14.64
N ASP A 41 3.74 0.93 14.97
CA ASP A 41 2.31 1.16 14.72
C ASP A 41 1.81 2.51 15.30
N TYR A 42 2.37 2.96 16.43
CA TYR A 42 2.04 4.27 17.02
C TYR A 42 2.42 5.44 16.11
N ALA A 43 3.58 5.37 15.45
CA ALA A 43 4.04 6.42 14.56
C ALA A 43 3.17 6.48 13.31
N ILE A 44 2.81 5.32 12.75
CA ILE A 44 1.93 5.23 11.58
C ILE A 44 0.52 5.74 11.91
N LEU A 45 -0.06 5.33 13.05
CA LEU A 45 -1.36 5.81 13.51
C LEU A 45 -1.37 7.33 13.67
N ALA A 46 -0.34 7.89 14.32
CA ALA A 46 -0.22 9.33 14.50
C ALA A 46 -0.08 10.08 13.15
N ALA A 47 0.70 9.56 12.21
CA ALA A 47 0.84 10.14 10.88
C ALA A 47 -0.50 10.15 10.13
N VAL A 48 -1.20 9.01 10.11
CA VAL A 48 -2.51 8.89 9.46
C VAL A 48 -3.55 9.81 10.12
N GLN A 49 -3.67 9.82 11.45
CA GLN A 49 -4.59 10.73 12.16
C GLN A 49 -4.27 12.21 11.89
N GLY A 50 -3.00 12.56 11.75
CA GLY A 50 -2.56 13.93 11.44
C GLY A 50 -2.84 14.33 9.99
N PHE A 51 -2.77 13.36 9.07
CA PHE A 51 -2.99 13.53 7.64
C PHE A 51 -4.48 13.58 7.26
N MET A 52 -5.33 12.76 7.88
CA MET A 52 -6.75 12.64 7.51
C MET A 52 -7.51 13.99 7.42
N PRO A 53 -7.30 14.98 8.31
CA PRO A 53 -7.90 16.31 8.18
C PRO A 53 -7.56 17.03 6.87
N GLU A 54 -6.40 16.77 6.27
CA GLU A 54 -5.96 17.42 5.03
C GLU A 54 -6.83 17.01 3.82
N LEU A 55 -7.50 15.84 3.90
CA LEU A 55 -8.40 15.36 2.84
C LEU A 55 -9.71 16.17 2.76
N GLY A 56 -10.10 16.83 3.86
CA GLY A 56 -11.35 17.59 3.98
C GLY A 56 -12.62 16.75 3.83
N LEU A 57 -12.55 15.44 4.02
CA LEU A 57 -13.68 14.51 3.87
C LEU A 57 -14.46 14.39 5.18
N ALA A 58 -15.77 14.19 5.07
CA ALA A 58 -16.58 13.82 6.22
C ALA A 58 -16.07 12.47 6.76
N LYS A 59 -15.89 12.38 8.08
CA LYS A 59 -15.26 11.22 8.74
C LYS A 59 -16.13 9.96 8.65
N GLU A 60 -17.44 10.15 8.58
CA GLU A 60 -18.45 9.13 8.28
C GLU A 60 -18.38 8.60 6.83
N ASN A 61 -17.62 9.25 5.94
CA ASN A 61 -17.36 8.80 4.58
C ASN A 61 -15.95 8.23 4.37
N ILE A 62 -15.16 8.10 5.43
CA ILE A 62 -13.88 7.40 5.43
C ILE A 62 -14.09 6.05 6.11
N VAL A 63 -13.62 4.97 5.49
CA VAL A 63 -13.76 3.61 6.05
C VAL A 63 -12.41 2.90 6.09
N PHE A 64 -12.01 2.45 7.27
CA PHE A 64 -10.83 1.59 7.45
C PHE A 64 -11.23 0.12 7.59
N VAL A 65 -10.80 -0.72 6.66
CA VAL A 65 -10.98 -2.17 6.71
C VAL A 65 -9.65 -2.82 7.05
N SER A 66 -9.62 -3.76 8.00
CA SER A 66 -8.40 -4.46 8.36
C SER A 66 -8.59 -5.97 8.47
N GLY A 67 -7.49 -6.71 8.40
CA GLY A 67 -7.47 -8.17 8.53
C GLY A 67 -7.35 -8.60 10.00
N ILE A 68 -6.40 -9.48 10.32
CA ILE A 68 -6.06 -9.87 11.70
C ILE A 68 -4.55 -9.74 11.94
N GLY A 69 -4.17 -9.10 13.05
CA GLY A 69 -2.77 -8.84 13.41
C GLY A 69 -2.64 -7.61 14.33
N CYS A 70 -1.42 -7.28 14.76
CA CYS A 70 -1.16 -6.04 15.52
C CYS A 70 -1.59 -4.82 14.69
N SER A 71 -1.10 -4.74 13.45
CA SER A 71 -1.49 -3.73 12.47
C SER A 71 -3.01 -3.65 12.29
N SER A 72 -3.71 -4.79 12.29
CA SER A 72 -5.14 -4.83 12.00
C SER A 72 -6.04 -4.34 13.14
N ARG A 73 -5.48 -3.99 14.30
CA ARG A 73 -6.22 -3.25 15.33
C ARG A 73 -6.47 -1.78 14.96
N PHE A 74 -5.85 -1.29 13.88
CA PHE A 74 -5.90 0.10 13.45
C PHE A 74 -7.30 0.73 13.39
N PRO A 75 -8.36 0.07 12.85
CA PRO A 75 -9.68 0.69 12.78
C PRO A 75 -10.29 1.02 14.14
N TYR A 76 -9.91 0.32 15.22
CA TYR A 76 -10.38 0.65 16.58
C TYR A 76 -9.86 2.01 17.06
N TYR A 77 -8.77 2.50 16.48
CA TYR A 77 -8.08 3.73 16.90
C TYR A 77 -8.42 4.93 16.02
N MET A 78 -9.30 4.73 15.03
CA MET A 78 -9.80 5.77 14.13
C MET A 78 -11.25 6.12 14.48
N ASN A 79 -11.55 7.42 14.59
CA ASN A 79 -12.92 7.91 14.77
C ASN A 79 -13.63 8.09 13.41
N THR A 80 -13.77 6.99 12.69
CA THR A 80 -14.41 6.88 11.36
C THR A 80 -15.24 5.60 11.34
N TYR A 81 -15.90 5.28 10.22
CA TYR A 81 -16.36 3.90 10.05
C TYR A 81 -15.15 2.97 9.94
N GLY A 82 -15.29 1.74 10.43
CA GLY A 82 -14.23 0.75 10.38
C GLY A 82 -14.75 -0.67 10.49
N MET A 83 -14.02 -1.60 9.88
CA MET A 83 -14.32 -3.03 9.94
C MET A 83 -13.03 -3.82 10.21
N HIS A 84 -12.93 -4.39 11.41
CA HIS A 84 -11.94 -5.42 11.71
C HIS A 84 -12.48 -6.75 11.24
N SER A 85 -11.96 -7.23 10.11
CA SER A 85 -12.51 -8.37 9.39
C SER A 85 -11.87 -9.70 9.82
N ILE A 86 -11.66 -10.63 8.90
CA ILE A 86 -11.00 -11.91 9.14
C ILE A 86 -9.66 -11.97 8.41
N HIS A 87 -8.77 -12.84 8.88
CA HIS A 87 -7.36 -12.85 8.49
C HIS A 87 -7.20 -12.97 6.96
N GLY A 88 -6.49 -12.00 6.37
CA GLY A 88 -6.20 -11.89 4.93
C GLY A 88 -7.41 -11.67 4.03
N ARG A 89 -8.57 -11.25 4.56
CA ARG A 89 -9.76 -10.96 3.73
C ARG A 89 -10.08 -9.47 3.60
N ALA A 90 -9.30 -8.60 4.23
CA ALA A 90 -9.51 -7.16 4.16
C ALA A 90 -9.57 -6.62 2.72
N PRO A 91 -8.65 -6.99 1.78
CA PRO A 91 -8.76 -6.53 0.39
C PRO A 91 -10.04 -6.99 -0.32
N ALA A 92 -10.52 -8.21 -0.03
CA ALA A 92 -11.74 -8.74 -0.64
C ALA A 92 -12.99 -8.01 -0.13
N ILE A 93 -13.08 -7.78 1.18
CA ILE A 93 -14.20 -7.06 1.80
C ILE A 93 -14.19 -5.59 1.38
N ALA A 94 -13.02 -4.94 1.40
CA ALA A 94 -12.87 -3.56 0.96
C ALA A 94 -13.24 -3.39 -0.52
N THR A 95 -12.93 -4.38 -1.37
CA THR A 95 -13.37 -4.38 -2.77
C THR A 95 -14.89 -4.33 -2.87
N GLY A 96 -15.62 -5.18 -2.14
CA GLY A 96 -17.08 -5.17 -2.17
C GLY A 96 -17.67 -3.84 -1.69
N LEU A 97 -17.06 -3.21 -0.69
CA LEU A 97 -17.47 -1.89 -0.21
C LEU A 97 -17.25 -0.80 -1.27
N ALA A 98 -16.04 -0.71 -1.81
CA ALA A 98 -15.68 0.32 -2.79
C ALA A 98 -16.51 0.22 -4.07
N THR A 99 -16.80 -1.00 -4.55
CA THR A 99 -17.65 -1.21 -5.73
C THR A 99 -19.11 -0.87 -5.49
N SER A 100 -19.59 -0.95 -4.25
CA SER A 100 -20.99 -0.68 -3.91
C SER A 100 -21.23 0.78 -3.52
N ARG A 101 -20.19 1.50 -3.07
CA ARG A 101 -20.30 2.85 -2.51
C ARG A 101 -19.12 3.73 -2.96
N ARG A 102 -19.24 4.28 -4.18
CA ARG A 102 -18.24 5.20 -4.78
C ARG A 102 -18.10 6.54 -4.03
N ASP A 103 -19.02 6.83 -3.12
CA ASP A 103 -19.04 8.02 -2.25
C ASP A 103 -18.28 7.81 -0.92
N LEU A 104 -17.45 6.76 -0.83
CA LEU A 104 -16.61 6.46 0.32
C LEU A 104 -15.12 6.48 -0.04
N SER A 105 -14.29 6.99 0.87
CA SER A 105 -12.84 6.79 0.84
C SER A 105 -12.49 5.52 1.62
N VAL A 106 -12.11 4.46 0.90
CA VAL A 106 -11.85 3.15 1.50
C VAL A 106 -10.35 2.89 1.65
N TRP A 107 -9.93 2.66 2.89
CA TRP A 107 -8.55 2.35 3.29
C TRP A 107 -8.48 0.94 3.83
N VAL A 108 -7.42 0.21 3.48
CA VAL A 108 -7.09 -1.12 3.99
C VAL A 108 -5.84 -1.02 4.84
N VAL A 109 -5.88 -1.55 6.05
CA VAL A 109 -4.69 -1.70 6.91
C VAL A 109 -4.43 -3.17 7.16
N THR A 110 -3.21 -3.60 6.87
CA THR A 110 -2.83 -5.02 6.90
C THR A 110 -1.37 -5.18 7.31
N GLY A 111 -1.03 -6.33 7.87
CA GLY A 111 0.36 -6.71 8.15
C GLY A 111 0.95 -7.48 6.97
N ASP A 112 2.27 -7.56 6.89
CA ASP A 112 3.00 -8.44 5.96
C ASP A 112 2.41 -9.86 5.88
N GLY A 113 2.23 -10.54 7.01
CA GLY A 113 1.68 -11.88 7.04
C GLY A 113 0.19 -11.96 6.66
N ASP A 114 -0.61 -10.97 7.06
CA ASP A 114 -2.03 -10.91 6.73
C ASP A 114 -2.26 -10.75 5.22
N ALA A 115 -1.49 -9.89 4.56
CA ALA A 115 -1.65 -9.61 3.14
C ALA A 115 -0.81 -10.48 2.20
N LEU A 116 0.38 -10.93 2.62
CA LEU A 116 1.34 -11.63 1.74
C LEU A 116 1.38 -13.14 1.98
N SER A 117 0.79 -13.64 3.06
CA SER A 117 0.55 -15.07 3.27
C SER A 117 -0.89 -15.42 2.89
N ILE A 118 -1.77 -15.57 3.89
CA ILE A 118 -3.15 -16.00 3.68
C ILE A 118 -3.99 -15.04 2.80
N GLY A 119 -3.62 -13.75 2.76
CA GLY A 119 -4.27 -12.73 1.94
C GLY A 119 -3.73 -12.54 0.52
N GLY A 120 -2.64 -13.22 0.15
CA GLY A 120 -1.85 -12.93 -1.06
C GLY A 120 -2.70 -12.84 -2.33
N ASN A 121 -3.56 -13.82 -2.56
CA ASN A 121 -4.39 -13.86 -3.78
C ASN A 121 -5.42 -12.70 -3.83
N HIS A 122 -5.97 -12.30 -2.67
CA HIS A 122 -6.90 -11.18 -2.61
C HIS A 122 -6.20 -9.84 -2.86
N LEU A 123 -4.99 -9.66 -2.31
CA LEU A 123 -4.16 -8.48 -2.56
C LEU A 123 -3.85 -8.35 -4.06
N ILE A 124 -3.31 -9.39 -4.69
CA ILE A 124 -2.93 -9.38 -6.11
C ILE A 124 -4.14 -9.06 -6.99
N HIS A 125 -5.31 -9.63 -6.71
CA HIS A 125 -6.50 -9.34 -7.49
C HIS A 125 -7.10 -7.95 -7.25
N ALA A 126 -6.95 -7.36 -6.05
CA ALA A 126 -7.33 -5.98 -5.81
C ALA A 126 -6.46 -5.03 -6.66
N LEU A 127 -5.14 -5.24 -6.64
CA LEU A 127 -4.17 -4.47 -7.43
C LEU A 127 -4.41 -4.61 -8.94
N ARG A 128 -4.53 -5.85 -9.43
CA ARG A 128 -4.76 -6.14 -10.86
C ARG A 128 -6.05 -5.53 -11.39
N ARG A 129 -7.13 -5.54 -10.59
CA ARG A 129 -8.40 -4.93 -10.99
C ARG A 129 -8.33 -3.40 -10.99
N ASN A 130 -7.41 -2.78 -10.25
CA ASN A 130 -7.40 -1.34 -10.01
C ASN A 130 -8.66 -0.85 -9.29
N VAL A 131 -9.05 -1.51 -8.21
CA VAL A 131 -10.17 -1.06 -7.35
C VAL A 131 -9.75 0.20 -6.60
N ASN A 132 -10.62 1.20 -6.44
CA ASN A 132 -10.29 2.43 -5.72
C ASN A 132 -10.09 2.21 -4.21
N LEU A 133 -8.90 1.74 -3.83
CA LEU A 133 -8.53 1.35 -2.47
C LEU A 133 -7.15 1.89 -2.11
N LYS A 134 -6.96 2.28 -0.84
CA LYS A 134 -5.66 2.69 -0.30
C LYS A 134 -5.17 1.65 0.68
N ILE A 135 -4.18 0.86 0.31
CA ILE A 135 -3.67 -0.27 1.08
C ILE A 135 -2.38 0.13 1.78
N LEU A 136 -2.43 0.16 3.11
CA LEU A 136 -1.27 0.39 3.98
C LEU A 136 -0.80 -0.96 4.54
N LEU A 137 0.36 -1.41 4.06
CA LEU A 137 0.98 -2.67 4.43
C LEU A 137 2.06 -2.40 5.48
N PHE A 138 1.80 -2.80 6.72
CA PHE A 138 2.76 -2.65 7.81
C PHE A 138 3.68 -3.86 7.79
N ASN A 139 4.90 -3.66 7.32
CA ASN A 139 5.90 -4.71 7.18
C ASN A 139 6.86 -4.65 8.36
N ASN A 140 6.70 -5.57 9.30
CA ASN A 140 7.58 -5.72 10.46
C ASN A 140 8.41 -7.01 10.41
N ARG A 141 8.31 -7.73 9.28
CA ARG A 141 8.93 -9.01 9.00
C ARG A 141 8.64 -10.08 10.04
N ILE A 142 7.48 -10.02 10.71
CA ILE A 142 7.14 -11.02 11.75
C ILE A 142 5.64 -11.09 12.10
N TYR A 143 5.14 -12.27 12.42
CA TYR A 143 3.82 -12.40 13.03
C TYR A 143 3.82 -11.97 14.51
N GLY A 144 3.68 -10.66 14.74
CA GLY A 144 3.74 -10.10 16.09
C GLY A 144 2.61 -10.59 17.01
N LEU A 145 1.35 -10.53 16.57
CA LEU A 145 0.19 -10.84 17.43
C LEU A 145 0.16 -12.30 17.90
N THR A 146 0.62 -13.23 17.06
CA THR A 146 0.70 -14.67 17.37
C THR A 146 2.00 -15.05 18.07
N LYS A 147 2.75 -14.05 18.54
CA LYS A 147 3.93 -14.16 19.41
C LYS A 147 5.24 -14.53 18.71
N GLY A 148 5.46 -14.07 17.48
CA GLY A 148 6.79 -14.00 16.87
C GLY A 148 7.17 -15.21 16.01
N GLN A 149 6.31 -15.61 15.07
CA GLN A 149 6.67 -16.54 13.98
C GLN A 149 7.16 -15.74 12.77
N TYR A 150 8.05 -16.31 11.96
CA TYR A 150 8.50 -15.68 10.73
C TYR A 150 7.31 -15.41 9.77
N SER A 151 7.40 -14.31 9.02
CA SER A 151 6.42 -13.88 8.03
C SER A 151 6.98 -14.08 6.61
N PRO A 152 6.18 -13.90 5.56
CA PRO A 152 6.66 -13.97 4.17
C PRO A 152 7.70 -12.89 3.80
N THR A 153 7.99 -11.92 4.68
CA THR A 153 9.03 -10.90 4.47
C THR A 153 10.22 -11.06 5.42
N SER A 154 10.23 -12.10 6.27
CA SER A 154 11.39 -12.43 7.11
C SER A 154 12.56 -12.94 6.27
N GLU A 155 13.77 -12.52 6.63
CA GLU A 155 15.00 -12.96 5.99
C GLU A 155 15.25 -14.47 6.12
N ILE A 156 16.01 -15.02 5.17
CA ILE A 156 16.47 -16.41 5.24
C ILE A 156 17.36 -16.55 6.49
N GLY A 157 17.22 -17.67 7.19
CA GLY A 157 17.93 -17.91 8.44
C GLY A 157 17.30 -17.25 9.67
N LYS A 158 16.19 -16.50 9.55
CA LYS A 158 15.50 -15.92 10.70
C LYS A 158 15.10 -16.97 11.73
N ILE A 159 15.75 -16.95 12.90
CA ILE A 159 15.39 -17.81 14.02
C ILE A 159 14.14 -17.23 14.70
N THR A 160 13.06 -18.00 14.71
CA THR A 160 11.82 -17.64 15.39
C THR A 160 11.27 -18.84 16.17
N LYS A 161 10.15 -18.68 16.88
CA LYS A 161 9.55 -19.77 17.66
C LYS A 161 9.16 -20.99 16.80
N SER A 162 8.71 -20.76 15.58
CA SER A 162 8.34 -21.82 14.64
C SER A 162 9.45 -22.22 13.67
N THR A 163 10.54 -21.44 13.62
CA THR A 163 11.75 -21.72 12.83
C THR A 163 12.99 -21.71 13.73
N PRO A 164 13.12 -22.65 14.68
CA PRO A 164 14.22 -22.64 15.65
C PRO A 164 15.61 -22.82 15.00
N MET A 165 15.66 -23.37 13.79
CA MET A 165 16.88 -23.54 13.00
C MET A 165 17.06 -22.46 11.92
N GLY A 166 16.24 -21.41 11.93
CA GLY A 166 16.20 -20.40 10.89
C GLY A 166 15.14 -20.67 9.82
N SER A 167 14.61 -19.61 9.21
CA SER A 167 13.71 -19.69 8.06
C SER A 167 14.45 -20.21 6.82
N LEU A 168 13.78 -21.03 6.01
CA LEU A 168 14.30 -21.48 4.71
C LEU A 168 13.63 -20.73 3.54
N ASP A 169 12.56 -19.99 3.82
CA ASP A 169 11.74 -19.35 2.81
C ASP A 169 12.43 -18.11 2.26
N ALA A 170 12.47 -17.99 0.93
CA ALA A 170 12.89 -16.76 0.28
C ALA A 170 11.83 -15.67 0.52
N PRO A 171 12.20 -14.50 1.07
CA PRO A 171 11.22 -13.46 1.37
C PRO A 171 10.62 -12.87 0.09
N PHE A 172 9.32 -12.57 0.14
CA PHE A 172 8.70 -11.71 -0.84
C PHE A 172 9.29 -10.30 -0.75
N ASN A 173 9.46 -9.67 -1.91
CA ASN A 173 9.58 -8.22 -2.01
C ASN A 173 8.17 -7.66 -2.30
N PRO A 174 7.52 -6.97 -1.35
CA PRO A 174 6.12 -6.56 -1.51
C PRO A 174 5.91 -5.58 -2.67
N VAL A 175 6.89 -4.73 -2.92
CA VAL A 175 6.89 -3.78 -4.05
C VAL A 175 7.01 -4.53 -5.38
N SER A 176 7.93 -5.49 -5.51
CA SER A 176 8.01 -6.32 -6.71
C SER A 176 6.73 -7.12 -6.94
N LEU A 177 6.13 -7.68 -5.88
CA LEU A 177 4.88 -8.42 -5.99
C LEU A 177 3.75 -7.52 -6.53
N ALA A 178 3.65 -6.29 -6.02
CA ALA A 178 2.64 -5.35 -6.46
C ALA A 178 2.84 -4.87 -7.89
N LEU A 179 4.09 -4.59 -8.28
CA LEU A 179 4.44 -4.23 -9.65
C LEU A 179 4.15 -5.38 -10.62
N GLY A 180 4.50 -6.62 -10.25
CA GLY A 180 4.16 -7.82 -11.02
C GLY A 180 2.65 -8.12 -11.08
N ALA A 181 1.87 -7.61 -10.12
CA ALA A 181 0.41 -7.62 -10.15
C ALA A 181 -0.20 -6.46 -10.97
N GLU A 182 0.62 -5.67 -11.67
CA GLU A 182 0.22 -4.50 -12.47
C GLU A 182 -0.51 -3.43 -11.62
N ALA A 183 -0.02 -3.21 -10.39
CA ALA A 183 -0.49 -2.11 -9.55
C ALA A 183 -0.20 -0.75 -10.22
N THR A 184 -1.15 0.17 -10.08
CA THR A 184 -1.09 1.51 -10.68
C THR A 184 -0.41 2.52 -9.77
N PHE A 185 -0.40 2.28 -8.45
CA PHE A 185 0.40 3.05 -7.50
C PHE A 185 1.10 2.12 -6.51
N VAL A 186 2.43 2.28 -6.40
CA VAL A 186 3.27 1.51 -5.47
C VAL A 186 4.29 2.44 -4.82
N ALA A 187 4.31 2.46 -3.50
CA ALA A 187 5.24 3.26 -2.71
C ALA A 187 5.82 2.45 -1.54
N ARG A 188 6.98 2.89 -1.06
CA ARG A 188 7.62 2.38 0.15
C ARG A 188 8.02 3.54 1.06
N THR A 189 7.88 3.38 2.36
CA THR A 189 8.32 4.35 3.36
C THR A 189 8.67 3.65 4.68
N VAL A 190 9.17 4.43 5.65
CA VAL A 190 9.53 3.97 7.00
C VAL A 190 8.68 4.72 8.02
N ASP A 191 8.25 4.03 9.08
CA ASP A 191 7.45 4.60 10.17
C ASP A 191 8.11 5.79 10.89
N SER A 192 9.43 5.79 10.97
CA SER A 192 10.26 6.77 11.66
C SER A 192 10.45 8.08 10.89
N ASP A 193 10.38 8.06 9.55
CA ASP A 193 10.42 9.27 8.71
C ASP A 193 8.99 9.81 8.49
N ARG A 194 8.47 10.47 9.53
CA ARG A 194 7.08 10.97 9.53
C ARG A 194 6.78 11.95 8.40
N LYS A 195 7.74 12.80 8.01
CA LYS A 195 7.55 13.78 6.94
C LYS A 195 7.36 13.05 5.61
N HIS A 196 8.26 12.12 5.31
CA HIS A 196 8.18 11.30 4.10
C HIS A 196 6.93 10.41 4.09
N LEU A 197 6.61 9.73 5.19
CA LEU A 197 5.39 8.93 5.31
C LEU A 197 4.13 9.75 5.02
N THR A 198 4.01 10.95 5.61
CA THR A 198 2.85 11.82 5.39
C THR A 198 2.74 12.25 3.92
N GLU A 199 3.87 12.53 3.27
CA GLU A 199 3.89 12.88 1.85
C GLU A 199 3.46 11.73 0.94
N VAL A 200 3.96 10.51 1.20
CA VAL A 200 3.52 9.31 0.49
C VAL A 200 2.02 9.06 0.69
N LEU A 201 1.47 9.31 1.88
CA LEU A 201 0.04 9.19 2.14
C LEU A 201 -0.79 10.20 1.33
N ARG A 202 -0.32 11.45 1.15
CA ARG A 202 -0.98 12.44 0.27
C ARG A 202 -1.06 11.94 -1.16
N GLN A 203 0.07 11.47 -1.70
CA GLN A 203 0.14 10.97 -3.07
C GLN A 203 -0.72 9.71 -3.26
N ALA A 204 -0.71 8.79 -2.29
CA ALA A 204 -1.55 7.60 -2.32
C ALA A 204 -3.05 7.96 -2.30
N ALA A 205 -3.46 8.91 -1.46
CA ALA A 205 -4.85 9.36 -1.38
C ALA A 205 -5.32 10.01 -2.68
N ALA A 206 -4.47 10.83 -3.32
CA ALA A 206 -4.78 11.51 -4.57
C ALA A 206 -4.87 10.56 -5.78
N HIS A 207 -4.20 9.40 -5.72
CA HIS A 207 -4.20 8.42 -6.80
C HIS A 207 -5.60 7.89 -7.10
N GLU A 208 -5.94 7.64 -8.38
CA GLU A 208 -7.22 7.04 -8.77
C GLU A 208 -7.05 5.54 -9.00
N GLY A 209 -7.67 4.72 -8.15
CA GLY A 209 -7.49 3.27 -8.16
C GLY A 209 -6.69 2.76 -6.96
N THR A 210 -6.06 1.59 -7.12
CA THR A 210 -5.40 0.90 -6.00
C THR A 210 -4.01 1.48 -5.75
N ALA A 211 -3.81 2.00 -4.54
CA ALA A 211 -2.50 2.40 -4.03
C ALA A 211 -2.01 1.40 -2.99
N LEU A 212 -0.82 0.82 -3.19
CA LEU A 212 -0.12 0.07 -2.16
C LEU A 212 1.02 0.90 -1.59
N VAL A 213 1.03 1.07 -0.26
CA VAL A 213 2.13 1.68 0.49
C VAL A 213 2.70 0.64 1.44
N GLU A 214 3.91 0.16 1.14
CA GLU A 214 4.71 -0.61 2.09
C GLU A 214 5.30 0.33 3.14
N ILE A 215 5.05 0.06 4.41
CA ILE A 215 5.59 0.83 5.52
C ILE A 215 6.45 -0.10 6.36
N TYR A 216 7.76 0.12 6.36
CA TYR A 216 8.65 -0.55 7.31
C TYR A 216 8.33 -0.09 8.72
N GLN A 217 7.99 -1.06 9.57
CA GLN A 217 7.38 -0.86 10.87
C GLN A 217 8.13 -1.69 11.91
N ASN A 218 8.72 -1.06 12.93
CA ASN A 218 9.53 -1.81 13.90
C ASN A 218 8.66 -2.57 14.91
N CYS A 219 8.93 -3.87 15.12
CA CYS A 219 8.28 -4.70 16.14
C CYS A 219 9.22 -4.96 17.31
N ASN A 220 9.22 -4.05 18.29
CA ASN A 220 10.22 -4.01 19.38
C ASN A 220 10.29 -5.26 20.27
N ILE A 221 9.26 -6.10 20.28
CA ILE A 221 9.21 -7.28 21.17
C ILE A 221 9.64 -8.58 20.50
N PHE A 222 9.52 -8.69 19.17
CA PHE A 222 9.84 -9.94 18.45
C PHE A 222 10.82 -9.75 17.28
N ASN A 223 10.97 -8.52 16.77
CA ASN A 223 11.86 -8.23 15.66
C ASN A 223 12.41 -6.80 15.77
N ASP A 224 12.98 -6.49 16.93
CA ASP A 224 13.54 -5.17 17.20
C ASP A 224 14.78 -4.91 16.35
N GLY A 225 14.96 -3.66 15.92
CA GLY A 225 16.08 -3.23 15.12
C GLY A 225 16.10 -3.75 13.68
N ALA A 226 15.02 -4.40 13.22
CA ALA A 226 14.94 -4.99 11.89
C ALA A 226 15.13 -4.00 10.74
N PHE A 227 15.00 -2.70 11.03
CA PHE A 227 15.15 -1.61 10.06
C PHE A 227 16.11 -0.50 10.55
N ASP A 228 17.00 -0.80 11.50
CA ASP A 228 17.88 0.22 12.07
C ASP A 228 18.80 0.89 11.03
N VAL A 229 19.28 0.12 10.05
CA VAL A 229 20.15 0.61 8.95
C VAL A 229 19.52 1.78 8.18
N ILE A 230 18.20 1.77 7.99
CA ILE A 230 17.47 2.79 7.24
C ILE A 230 16.81 3.85 8.13
N LYS A 231 16.87 3.68 9.46
CA LYS A 231 16.32 4.59 10.47
C LYS A 231 17.40 5.46 11.11
N ASP A 232 18.59 4.91 11.32
CA ASP A 232 19.73 5.65 11.85
C ASP A 232 20.17 6.72 10.85
N ARG A 233 20.38 7.96 11.32
CA ARG A 233 20.57 9.10 10.43
C ARG A 233 21.85 9.02 9.62
N GLU A 234 22.90 8.43 10.17
CA GLU A 234 24.20 8.30 9.50
C GLU A 234 24.15 7.15 8.51
N GLN A 235 23.67 5.98 8.93
CA GLN A 235 23.55 4.82 8.05
C GLN A 235 22.54 5.02 6.92
N ALA A 236 21.44 5.74 7.19
CA ALA A 236 20.40 5.99 6.19
C ALA A 236 20.89 6.85 5.02
N GLN A 237 21.90 7.71 5.21
CA GLN A 237 22.49 8.47 4.08
C GLN A 237 23.07 7.53 3.03
N GLU A 238 23.69 6.44 3.47
CA GLU A 238 24.33 5.44 2.63
C GLU A 238 23.39 4.30 2.21
N ALA A 239 22.34 4.04 2.99
CA ALA A 239 21.44 2.90 2.75
C ALA A 239 20.16 3.26 2.00
N VAL A 240 19.66 4.50 2.10
CA VAL A 240 18.34 4.89 1.58
C VAL A 240 18.48 5.65 0.27
N ILE A 241 17.77 5.18 -0.76
CA ILE A 241 17.62 5.87 -2.05
C ILE A 241 16.26 6.58 -2.03
N ARG A 242 16.24 7.90 -1.89
CA ARG A 242 14.99 8.68 -1.93
C ARG A 242 14.59 8.94 -3.37
N LEU A 243 13.44 8.41 -3.78
CA LEU A 243 12.93 8.56 -5.13
C LEU A 243 12.02 9.78 -5.22
N GLU A 244 12.41 10.75 -6.04
CA GLU A 244 11.63 11.95 -6.34
C GLU A 244 11.40 12.04 -7.85
N HIS A 245 10.14 12.15 -8.27
CA HIS A 245 9.81 12.17 -9.70
C HIS A 245 10.47 13.36 -10.40
N GLY A 246 11.11 13.10 -11.54
CA GLY A 246 11.81 14.09 -12.35
C GLY A 246 13.20 14.47 -11.83
N GLN A 247 13.66 13.88 -10.72
CA GLN A 247 15.01 14.10 -10.18
C GLN A 247 15.96 12.96 -10.54
N PRO A 248 17.26 13.24 -10.75
CA PRO A 248 18.30 12.22 -10.79
C PRO A 248 18.30 11.39 -9.51
N ILE A 249 18.46 10.08 -9.62
CA ILE A 249 18.50 9.16 -8.47
C ILE A 249 19.91 9.21 -7.88
N ARG A 250 20.12 10.15 -6.95
CA ARG A 250 21.36 10.30 -6.18
C ARG A 250 21.15 10.10 -4.68
N PHE A 251 22.17 9.62 -3.99
CA PHE A 251 22.18 9.40 -2.54
C PHE A 251 23.63 9.20 -2.03
N GLY A 252 23.81 8.85 -0.76
CA GLY A 252 25.13 8.77 -0.11
C GLY A 252 25.54 10.10 0.51
N VAL A 253 26.65 10.09 1.26
CA VAL A 253 27.28 11.32 1.76
C VAL A 253 27.60 12.23 0.57
N ASP A 254 27.17 13.50 0.67
CA ASP A 254 27.32 14.52 -0.37
C ASP A 254 26.75 14.12 -1.76
N ASP A 255 25.74 13.24 -1.76
CA ASP A 255 25.12 12.67 -2.97
C ASP A 255 26.14 11.99 -3.92
N ALA A 256 27.20 11.40 -3.36
CA ALA A 256 28.30 10.81 -4.12
C ALA A 256 27.92 9.55 -4.91
N LYS A 257 26.75 8.95 -4.68
CA LYS A 257 26.27 7.73 -5.34
C LYS A 257 25.06 7.99 -6.22
N GLY A 258 24.92 7.17 -7.25
CA GLY A 258 23.83 7.24 -8.21
C GLY A 258 23.38 5.87 -8.70
N VAL A 259 22.19 5.81 -9.26
CA VAL A 259 21.67 4.59 -9.91
C VAL A 259 21.75 4.73 -11.42
N VAL A 260 22.43 3.80 -12.07
CA VAL A 260 22.58 3.73 -13.53
C VAL A 260 21.99 2.42 -14.07
N ARG A 261 21.70 2.38 -15.36
CA ARG A 261 21.33 1.14 -16.05
C ARG A 261 22.56 0.50 -16.65
N ASP A 262 22.84 -0.75 -16.28
CA ASP A 262 23.91 -1.52 -16.87
C ASP A 262 23.58 -1.83 -18.36
N PRO A 263 24.45 -1.48 -19.33
CA PRO A 263 24.15 -1.65 -20.75
C PRO A 263 24.25 -3.10 -21.24
N VAL A 264 24.84 -4.00 -20.44
CA VAL A 264 25.03 -5.42 -20.77
C VAL A 264 23.89 -6.26 -20.21
N SER A 265 23.60 -6.15 -18.90
CA SER A 265 22.52 -6.92 -18.27
C SER A 265 21.16 -6.24 -18.37
N GLY A 266 21.13 -4.92 -18.50
CA GLY A 266 19.90 -4.11 -18.41
C GLY A 266 19.42 -3.87 -16.98
N ASP A 267 20.10 -4.41 -15.97
CA ASP A 267 19.78 -4.22 -14.56
C ASP A 267 20.10 -2.80 -14.09
N LEU A 268 19.59 -2.44 -12.91
CA LEU A 268 20.00 -1.23 -12.23
C LEU A 268 21.11 -1.53 -11.24
N VAL A 269 22.14 -0.70 -11.25
CA VAL A 269 23.30 -0.82 -10.36
C VAL A 269 23.58 0.52 -9.71
N VAL A 270 24.12 0.46 -8.48
CA VAL A 270 24.61 1.63 -7.76
C VAL A 270 26.08 1.84 -8.13
N VAL A 271 26.44 3.08 -8.43
CA VAL A 271 27.82 3.49 -8.73
C VAL A 271 28.18 4.73 -7.94
N ASP A 272 29.48 4.93 -7.70
CA ASP A 272 29.99 6.26 -7.33
C ASP A 272 29.90 7.18 -8.56
N VAL A 273 29.37 8.37 -8.36
CA VAL A 273 29.15 9.35 -9.42
C VAL A 273 30.43 10.16 -9.66
N THR A 274 30.85 10.20 -10.91
CA THR A 274 32.00 10.97 -11.40
C THR A 274 31.57 11.84 -12.57
N PRO A 275 32.34 12.88 -12.96
CA PRO A 275 32.01 13.71 -14.11
C PRO A 275 31.85 12.91 -15.43
N GLU A 276 32.47 11.74 -15.53
CA GLU A 276 32.40 10.88 -16.71
C GLU A 276 31.10 10.06 -16.79
N ASN A 277 30.45 9.73 -15.66
CA ASN A 277 29.25 8.89 -15.62
C ASN A 277 27.98 9.62 -15.14
N GLU A 278 28.09 10.90 -14.75
CA GLU A 278 26.96 11.68 -14.23
C GLU A 278 25.77 11.74 -15.20
N ALA A 279 26.04 11.78 -16.51
CA ALA A 279 25.01 11.78 -17.54
C ALA A 279 24.24 10.45 -17.66
N ASP A 280 24.79 9.35 -17.13
CA ASP A 280 24.17 8.03 -17.16
C ASP A 280 23.26 7.78 -15.93
N VAL A 281 23.31 8.67 -14.93
CA VAL A 281 22.45 8.60 -13.74
C VAL A 281 20.99 8.72 -14.15
N LEU A 282 20.20 7.73 -13.75
CA LEU A 282 18.78 7.69 -14.09
C LEU A 282 18.02 8.82 -13.42
N VAL A 283 17.14 9.46 -14.19
CA VAL A 283 16.10 10.33 -13.66
C VAL A 283 14.88 9.48 -13.30
N HIS A 284 14.39 9.59 -12.07
CA HIS A 284 13.25 8.79 -11.62
C HIS A 284 11.95 9.24 -12.28
N ASP A 285 11.30 8.33 -12.99
CA ASP A 285 9.98 8.56 -13.58
C ASP A 285 8.93 7.63 -12.96
N ALA A 286 8.27 8.10 -11.89
CA ALA A 286 7.15 7.41 -11.28
C ALA A 286 5.94 7.23 -12.23
N HIS A 287 5.83 8.05 -13.29
CA HIS A 287 4.72 8.06 -14.23
C HIS A 287 5.00 7.23 -15.49
N ALA A 288 6.15 6.55 -15.56
CA ALA A 288 6.50 5.69 -16.68
C ALA A 288 5.42 4.61 -16.91
N ALA A 289 4.89 4.54 -18.14
CA ALA A 289 3.84 3.59 -18.50
C ALA A 289 4.27 2.14 -18.25
N SER A 290 5.51 1.78 -18.63
CA SER A 290 6.09 0.47 -18.35
C SER A 290 6.51 0.33 -16.88
N PRO A 291 6.18 -0.79 -16.20
CA PRO A 291 6.63 -1.03 -14.83
C PRO A 291 8.11 -1.45 -14.74
N THR A 292 8.83 -1.64 -15.86
CA THR A 292 10.20 -2.19 -15.90
C THR A 292 11.17 -1.45 -14.98
N THR A 293 11.26 -0.12 -15.07
CA THR A 293 12.19 0.66 -14.23
C THR A 293 11.80 0.60 -12.75
N ALA A 294 10.50 0.74 -12.44
CA ALA A 294 10.01 0.61 -11.07
C ALA A 294 10.31 -0.78 -10.48
N PHE A 295 10.19 -1.84 -11.28
CA PHE A 295 10.47 -3.21 -10.87
C PHE A 295 11.96 -3.42 -10.64
N ALA A 296 12.82 -2.88 -11.51
CA ALA A 296 14.27 -2.95 -11.32
C ALA A 296 14.72 -2.15 -10.08
N LEU A 297 14.16 -0.95 -9.86
CA LEU A 297 14.40 -0.16 -8.66
C LEU A 297 14.04 -0.96 -7.40
N SER A 298 12.87 -1.61 -7.37
CA SER A 298 12.45 -2.36 -6.19
C SER A 298 13.38 -3.52 -5.83
N ARG A 299 14.23 -3.97 -6.75
CA ARG A 299 15.20 -5.06 -6.59
C ARG A 299 16.60 -4.60 -6.17
N LEU A 300 16.86 -3.28 -6.08
CA LEU A 300 18.14 -2.75 -5.59
C LEU A 300 18.37 -3.03 -4.11
N ALA A 301 17.29 -3.02 -3.31
CA ALA A 301 17.36 -3.23 -1.88
C ALA A 301 17.90 -4.63 -1.57
N ASP A 302 19.02 -4.68 -0.85
CA ASP A 302 19.51 -5.94 -0.30
C ASP A 302 18.57 -6.40 0.83
N PRO A 303 17.99 -7.60 0.74
CA PRO A 303 16.96 -8.03 1.69
C PRO A 303 17.50 -8.25 3.11
N ASP A 304 18.79 -8.54 3.26
CA ASP A 304 19.42 -8.90 4.53
C ASP A 304 20.07 -7.68 5.20
N THR A 305 20.74 -6.83 4.42
CA THR A 305 21.47 -5.66 4.92
C THR A 305 20.67 -4.35 4.82
N LEU A 306 19.61 -4.31 4.02
CA LEU A 306 18.82 -3.10 3.71
C LEU A 306 19.58 -1.97 3.02
N HIS A 307 20.82 -2.18 2.58
CA HIS A 307 21.51 -1.19 1.74
C HIS A 307 20.80 -1.03 0.40
N HIS A 308 20.93 0.18 -0.17
CA HIS A 308 20.34 0.57 -1.44
C HIS A 308 18.81 0.42 -1.47
N THR A 309 18.14 0.67 -0.34
CA THR A 309 16.69 0.58 -0.20
C THR A 309 16.01 1.80 -0.80
N PRO A 310 15.23 1.66 -1.90
CA PRO A 310 14.49 2.79 -2.44
C PRO A 310 13.23 3.06 -1.63
N ILE A 311 13.01 4.31 -1.27
CA ILE A 311 11.77 4.79 -0.64
C ILE A 311 11.17 5.91 -1.49
N GLY A 312 9.87 6.15 -1.33
CA GLY A 312 9.10 7.10 -2.11
C GLY A 312 8.09 6.38 -3.01
N VAL A 313 7.55 7.09 -3.99
CA VAL A 313 6.62 6.54 -4.97
C VAL A 313 7.41 5.94 -6.12
N LEU A 314 7.39 4.61 -6.26
CA LEU A 314 8.07 3.91 -7.35
C LEU A 314 7.26 3.94 -8.64
N ARG A 315 5.92 3.96 -8.52
CA ARG A 315 4.99 3.97 -9.64
C ARG A 315 3.72 4.72 -9.27
N SER A 316 3.20 5.54 -10.17
CA SER A 316 1.91 6.20 -10.13
C SER A 316 1.44 6.43 -11.57
N VAL A 317 0.53 5.61 -12.08
CA VAL A 317 0.05 5.68 -13.47
C VAL A 317 -1.46 5.59 -13.54
N GLY A 318 -2.08 6.24 -14.53
CA GLY A 318 -3.51 6.13 -14.78
C GLY A 318 -3.88 4.80 -15.46
N ARG A 319 -4.93 4.15 -14.98
CA ARG A 319 -5.64 3.04 -15.66
C ARG A 319 -7.13 3.16 -15.31
N PRO A 320 -8.05 2.68 -16.16
CA PRO A 320 -9.45 2.58 -15.76
C PRO A 320 -9.63 1.93 -14.39
N VAL A 321 -10.49 2.53 -13.57
CA VAL A 321 -10.77 2.12 -12.19
C VAL A 321 -11.98 1.19 -12.18
N TYR A 322 -11.83 0.03 -11.51
CA TYR A 322 -12.80 -1.07 -11.61
C TYR A 322 -14.22 -0.66 -11.20
N ASP A 323 -14.38 -0.03 -10.03
CA ASP A 323 -15.67 0.41 -9.51
C ASP A 323 -16.34 1.48 -10.40
N THR A 324 -15.55 2.32 -11.06
CA THR A 324 -16.07 3.30 -12.02
C THR A 324 -16.59 2.62 -13.28
N LEU A 325 -15.85 1.65 -13.83
CA LEU A 325 -16.30 0.86 -14.99
C LEU A 325 -17.55 0.03 -14.66
N MET A 326 -17.56 -0.61 -13.50
CA MET A 326 -18.71 -1.41 -13.03
C MET A 326 -19.95 -0.54 -12.89
N ALA A 327 -19.84 0.64 -12.30
CA ALA A 327 -20.98 1.53 -12.14
C ALA A 327 -21.52 2.05 -13.48
N ARG A 328 -20.64 2.41 -14.43
CA ARG A 328 -21.07 2.75 -15.81
C ARG A 328 -21.81 1.59 -16.46
N GLN A 329 -21.32 0.36 -16.29
CA GLN A 329 -21.99 -0.83 -16.82
C GLN A 329 -23.39 -1.03 -16.20
N LEU A 330 -23.57 -0.74 -14.91
CA LEU A 330 -24.87 -0.82 -14.24
C LEU A 330 -25.83 0.28 -14.72
N GLU A 331 -25.33 1.52 -14.86
CA GLU A 331 -26.09 2.65 -15.41
C GLU A 331 -26.60 2.34 -16.82
N ASP A 332 -25.72 1.86 -17.71
CA ASP A 332 -26.06 1.43 -19.07
C ASP A 332 -27.10 0.30 -19.09
N ALA A 333 -27.00 -0.66 -18.17
CA ALA A 333 -27.94 -1.77 -18.08
C ALA A 333 -29.33 -1.28 -17.67
N VAL A 334 -29.41 -0.37 -16.68
CA VAL A 334 -30.68 0.21 -16.23
C VAL A 334 -31.32 1.07 -17.33
N GLU A 335 -30.54 1.86 -18.07
CA GLU A 335 -31.06 2.67 -19.17
C GLU A 335 -31.67 1.79 -20.28
N ARG A 336 -31.03 0.67 -20.61
CA ARG A 336 -31.46 -0.19 -21.72
C ARG A 336 -32.54 -1.21 -21.36
N GLN A 337 -32.50 -1.73 -20.13
CA GLN A 337 -33.32 -2.88 -19.72
C GLN A 337 -34.30 -2.53 -18.59
N GLY A 338 -34.24 -1.30 -18.06
CA GLY A 338 -34.99 -0.89 -16.88
C GLY A 338 -34.34 -1.34 -15.57
N THR A 339 -34.94 -0.94 -14.45
CA THR A 339 -34.53 -1.40 -13.13
C THR A 339 -34.86 -2.89 -12.98
N GLY A 340 -33.84 -3.74 -12.85
CA GLY A 340 -34.04 -5.18 -12.69
C GLY A 340 -34.86 -5.55 -11.45
N ASP A 341 -35.55 -6.69 -11.51
CA ASP A 341 -36.30 -7.26 -10.38
C ASP A 341 -35.50 -8.40 -9.74
N LEU A 342 -35.02 -8.17 -8.51
CA LEU A 342 -34.27 -9.16 -7.75
C LEU A 342 -35.11 -10.41 -7.43
N GLY A 343 -36.41 -10.25 -7.17
CA GLY A 343 -37.32 -11.36 -6.92
C GLY A 343 -37.46 -12.25 -8.15
N ALA A 344 -37.65 -11.64 -9.33
CA ALA A 344 -37.66 -12.36 -10.59
C ALA A 344 -36.31 -13.05 -10.89
N LEU A 345 -35.19 -12.38 -10.61
CA LEU A 345 -33.84 -12.96 -10.80
C LEU A 345 -33.61 -14.19 -9.91
N LEU A 346 -33.96 -14.09 -8.62
CA LEU A 346 -33.81 -15.19 -7.66
C LEU A 346 -34.79 -16.34 -7.94
N ALA A 347 -36.01 -16.02 -8.38
CA ALA A 347 -36.97 -17.02 -8.82
C ALA A 347 -36.49 -17.73 -10.09
N GLY A 348 -35.84 -17.00 -11.00
CA GLY A 348 -35.22 -17.54 -12.20
C GLY A 348 -36.16 -18.33 -13.11
N SER A 349 -35.61 -18.84 -14.22
CA SER A 349 -36.25 -19.89 -15.03
C SER A 349 -35.79 -21.29 -14.65
N ASP A 350 -34.66 -21.39 -13.94
CA ASP A 350 -33.91 -22.62 -13.74
C ASP A 350 -34.16 -23.18 -12.32
N THR A 351 -35.43 -23.39 -11.97
CA THR A 351 -35.78 -23.99 -10.68
C THR A 351 -35.98 -25.50 -10.80
N TRP A 352 -35.58 -26.24 -9.76
CA TRP A 352 -35.89 -27.65 -9.59
C TRP A 352 -36.79 -27.82 -8.37
N THR A 353 -38.01 -28.32 -8.58
CA THR A 353 -38.93 -28.66 -7.49
C THR A 353 -38.65 -30.06 -6.99
N VAL A 354 -38.30 -30.23 -5.72
CA VAL A 354 -38.18 -31.54 -5.09
C VAL A 354 -39.59 -32.01 -4.69
N ALA A 355 -40.11 -33.01 -5.38
CA ALA A 355 -41.35 -33.68 -4.98
C ALA A 355 -41.05 -34.56 -3.75
N GLY A 356 -41.76 -34.28 -2.64
CA GLY A 356 -41.70 -35.07 -1.41
C GLY A 356 -42.56 -36.32 -1.45
#